data_AF-A0A9E4Q0C8-F1
#
_entry.id   AF-A0A9E4Q0C8-F1
#
_cell.length_a   1.000
_cell.length_b   1.000
_cell.length_c   1.000
_cell.angle_alpha   90.00
_cell.angle_beta   90.00
_cell.angle_gamma   90.00
#
_symmetry.space_group_name_H-M   'P 1'
#
loop_
_entity.id
_entity.type
_entity.pdbx_description
1 polymer ?
#
loop_
_entity_poly.entity_id
_entity_poly.type
_entity_poly.pdbx_seq_one_letter_code
_entity_poly.pdbx_strand_id
1 'polypeptide(L)' 'MTRQARQDLDEAYVGKDLGRRDFEVTQDLLNGYCLGLDLDRSWYEQHSPLGGPVAPSMVVTRADELFSGAGFKN' A
#
# COMPACT_ATOMS: atom_id res chain seq x y z
N MET A 1 -15.54 2.51 -15.51
CA MET A 1 -14.71 1.65 -16.37
C MET A 1 -13.41 1.36 -15.64
N THR A 2 -13.31 0.23 -14.96
CA THR A 2 -12.11 -0.16 -14.20
C THR A 2 -11.14 -0.81 -15.19
N ARG A 3 -10.02 -0.14 -15.49
CA ARG A 3 -8.98 -0.68 -16.38
C ARG A 3 -8.26 -1.79 -15.63
N GLN A 4 -8.66 -3.03 -15.85
CA GLN A 4 -7.93 -4.19 -15.33
C GLN A 4 -6.57 -4.22 -16.03
N ALA A 5 -5.48 -4.04 -15.28
CA ALA A 5 -4.13 -4.15 -15.81
C ALA A 5 -3.97 -5.59 -16.32
N ARG A 6 -3.86 -5.75 -17.64
CA ARG A 6 -3.64 -7.05 -18.27
C ARG A 6 -2.19 -7.42 -18.00
N GLN A 7 -1.96 -8.45 -17.19
CA GLN A 7 -0.63 -9.04 -17.05
C GLN A 7 -0.20 -9.52 -18.43
N ASP A 8 0.94 -9.02 -18.90
CA ASP A 8 1.67 -9.61 -20.01
C ASP A 8 2.68 -10.61 -19.40
N LEU A 9 3.12 -11.61 -20.14
CA LEU A 9 3.94 -12.71 -19.63
C LEU A 9 5.44 -12.54 -19.97
N ASP A 10 5.79 -11.78 -21.01
CA ASP A 10 7.16 -11.64 -21.55
C ASP A 10 8.17 -10.75 -20.75
N GLU A 11 7.71 -10.01 -19.76
CA GLU A 11 8.35 -9.00 -18.90
C GLU A 11 8.07 -9.39 -17.44
N ALA A 12 7.47 -10.57 -17.20
CA ALA A 12 7.49 -11.28 -15.93
C ALA A 12 8.68 -12.24 -15.95
N TYR A 13 9.88 -11.71 -15.72
CA TYR A 13 11.12 -12.49 -15.70
C TYR A 13 11.83 -12.40 -14.35
N VAL A 14 12.60 -13.45 -14.02
CA VAL A 14 13.35 -13.55 -12.77
C VAL A 14 14.42 -12.45 -12.70
N GLY A 15 14.48 -11.74 -11.58
CA GLY A 15 15.46 -10.69 -11.35
C GLY A 15 15.10 -9.32 -11.94
N LYS A 16 13.87 -9.14 -12.43
CA LYS A 16 13.38 -7.81 -12.86
C LYS A 16 13.39 -6.82 -11.69
N ASP A 17 14.06 -5.69 -11.89
CA ASP A 17 13.95 -4.55 -10.99
C ASP A 17 12.66 -3.77 -11.31
N LEU A 18 11.76 -3.67 -10.33
CA LEU A 18 10.49 -2.94 -10.43
C LEU A 18 10.65 -1.46 -10.06
N GLY A 19 11.86 -1.05 -9.68
CA GLY A 19 12.19 0.29 -9.22
C GLY A 19 11.69 0.59 -7.82
N ARG A 20 11.95 1.82 -7.39
CA ARG A 20 11.50 2.37 -6.11
C ARG A 20 10.28 3.25 -6.33
N ARG A 21 9.27 3.09 -5.48
CA ARG A 21 8.14 4.01 -5.35
C ARG A 21 8.11 4.52 -3.91
N ASP A 22 8.00 5.83 -3.76
CA ASP A 22 7.75 6.43 -2.46
C ASP A 22 6.23 6.51 -2.25
N PHE A 23 5.81 6.28 -1.02
CA PHE A 23 4.42 6.30 -0.60
C PHE A 23 4.30 7.04 0.71
N GLU A 24 3.30 7.91 0.81
CA GLU A 24 3.00 8.65 2.01
C GLU A 24 1.74 8.09 2.68
N VAL A 25 1.86 7.74 3.96
CA VAL A 25 0.71 7.36 4.78
C VAL A 25 0.06 8.63 5.29
N THR A 26 -1.13 8.94 4.79
CA THR A 26 -1.93 10.07 5.26
C THR A 26 -2.89 9.65 6.37
N GLN A 27 -3.41 10.65 7.09
CA GLN A 27 -4.36 10.39 8.17
C GLN A 27 -5.71 9.89 7.67
N ASP A 28 -6.13 10.29 6.47
CA ASP A 28 -7.33 9.76 5.82
C ASP A 28 -7.19 8.27 5.49
N LEU A 29 -6.02 7.85 5.03
CA LEU A 29 -5.73 6.43 4.78
C LEU A 29 -5.78 5.63 6.08
N LEU A 30 -5.18 6.14 7.16
CA LEU A 30 -5.21 5.51 8.47
C LEU A 30 -6.63 5.38 9.02
N ASN A 31 -7.44 6.43 8.85
CA ASN A 31 -8.85 6.45 9.24
C ASN A 31 -9.66 5.39 8.48
N GLY A 32 -9.44 5.29 7.17
CA GLY A 32 -10.06 4.26 6.33
C GLY A 32 -9.65 2.85 6.75
N TYR A 33 -8.36 2.63 7.04
CA TYR A 33 -7.83 1.36 7.53
C TYR A 33 -8.49 0.92 8.84
N CYS A 34 -8.52 1.81 9.84
CA CYS A 34 -9.11 1.49 11.14
C CYS A 34 -10.61 1.28 11.05
N LEU A 35 -11.32 2.08 10.24
CA LEU A 35 -12.75 1.92 10.02
C LEU A 35 -13.08 0.59 9.32
N GLY A 36 -12.32 0.23 8.29
CA GLY A 36 -12.57 -0.99 7.50
C GLY A 36 -12.30 -2.29 8.25
N LEU A 37 -11.43 -2.24 9.28
CA LEU A 37 -11.05 -3.39 10.09
C LEU A 37 -11.60 -3.34 11.53
N ASP A 38 -12.43 -2.34 11.84
CA ASP A 38 -12.98 -2.08 13.17
C ASP A 38 -11.90 -2.07 14.28
N LEU A 39 -10.81 -1.33 14.02
CA LEU A 39 -9.67 -1.20 14.93
C LEU A 39 -9.77 0.08 15.77
N ASP A 40 -9.28 0.00 17.01
CA ASP A 40 -9.08 1.17 17.86
C ASP A 40 -7.94 2.05 17.31
N ARG A 41 -8.29 3.29 16.95
CA ARG A 41 -7.36 4.30 16.42
C ARG A 41 -6.32 4.75 17.44
N SER A 42 -6.60 4.61 18.73
CA SER A 42 -5.71 5.08 19.80
C SER A 42 -4.31 4.44 19.74
N TRP A 43 -4.21 3.23 19.19
CA TRP A 43 -2.98 2.48 18.99
C TRP A 43 -2.02 3.12 17.97
N TYR A 44 -2.54 3.91 17.03
CA TYR A 44 -1.79 4.47 15.90
C TYR A 44 -1.59 5.99 15.99
N GLU A 45 -2.24 6.64 16.96
CA GLU A 45 -2.14 8.07 17.17
C GLU A 45 -1.28 8.38 18.41
N GLN A 46 -1.86 8.97 19.45
CA GLN A 46 -1.10 9.56 20.56
C GLN A 46 -0.66 8.57 21.64
N HIS A 47 -1.33 7.41 21.75
CA HIS A 47 -1.08 6.43 22.81
C HIS A 47 -0.37 5.17 22.30
N SER A 48 0.28 5.27 21.14
CA SER A 48 1.09 4.18 20.64
C SER A 48 2.18 3.81 21.66
N PRO A 49 2.41 2.52 21.92
CA PRO A 49 3.54 2.05 22.72
C PRO A 49 4.92 2.50 22.21
N LEU A 50 4.99 3.01 20.99
CA LEU A 50 6.20 3.49 20.33
C LEU A 50 6.47 4.99 20.55
N GLY A 51 5.66 5.67 21.36
CA GLY A 51 5.93 7.04 21.79
C GLY A 51 5.47 8.14 20.83
N GLY A 52 4.53 7.84 19.93
CA GLY A 52 3.94 8.80 19.02
C GLY A 52 3.16 8.14 17.87
N PRO A 53 2.61 8.93 16.93
CA PRO A 53 1.86 8.42 15.81
C PRO A 53 2.66 7.39 15.01
N VAL A 54 2.03 6.26 14.71
CA VAL A 54 2.66 5.16 13.98
C VAL A 54 1.71 4.60 12.94
N ALA A 55 2.24 4.31 11.75
CA ALA A 55 1.47 3.64 10.72
C ALA A 55 1.34 2.12 10.99
N PRO A 56 0.18 1.51 10.72
CA PRO A 56 0.02 0.05 10.76
C PRO A 56 1.01 -0.64 9.81
N SER A 57 1.55 -1.80 10.23
CA SER A 57 2.51 -2.57 9.43
C SER A 57 1.94 -3.05 8.08
N MET A 58 0.62 -3.22 8.00
CA MET A 58 -0.10 -3.64 6.79
C MET A 58 -0.95 -2.54 6.19
N VAL A 59 -0.65 -1.25 6.46
CA VAL A 59 -1.43 -0.14 5.90
C VAL A 59 -1.44 -0.15 4.37
N VAL A 60 -0.38 -0.67 3.75
CA VAL A 60 -0.33 -0.98 2.31
C VAL A 60 -0.77 -2.43 2.11
N THR A 61 -2.05 -2.63 1.83
CA THR A 61 -2.63 -3.97 1.58
C THR A 61 -2.61 -4.38 0.12
N ARG A 62 -2.53 -3.42 -0.82
CA ARG A 62 -2.41 -3.65 -2.26
C ARG A 62 -1.15 -3.00 -2.82
N ALA A 63 -0.03 -3.72 -2.70
CA ALA A 63 1.22 -3.31 -3.35
C ALA A 63 1.10 -3.36 -4.88
N ASP A 64 0.26 -4.24 -5.41
CA ASP A 64 -0.06 -4.35 -6.84
C ASP A 64 -0.66 -3.08 -7.44
N GLU A 65 -1.33 -2.22 -6.65
CA GLU A 65 -1.78 -0.90 -7.11
C GLU A 65 -0.63 0.12 -7.17
N LEU A 66 0.30 0.08 -6.21
CA LEU A 66 1.53 0.89 -6.24
C LEU A 66 2.42 0.53 -7.43
N PHE A 67 2.36 -0.73 -7.86
CA PHE A 67 3.03 -1.26 -9.05
C PHE A 67 2.05 -1.52 -10.20
N SER A 68 0.88 -0.85 -10.22
CA SER A 68 -0.07 -1.00 -11.31
C SER A 68 0.61 -0.57 -12.62
N GLY A 69 0.93 -1.56 -13.47
CA GLY A 69 1.86 -1.38 -14.59
C GLY A 69 3.03 -2.39 -14.63
N ALA A 70 3.19 -3.27 -13.63
CA ALA A 70 4.13 -4.40 -13.72
C ALA A 70 3.76 -5.44 -14.82
N GLY A 71 2.64 -5.17 -15.51
CA GLY A 71 2.19 -5.73 -16.78
C GLY A 71 2.39 -4.78 -17.99
N PHE A 72 3.57 -4.19 -18.22
CA PHE A 72 4.11 -3.86 -19.57
C PHE A 72 3.34 -2.84 -20.43
N LYS A 73 3.79 -2.37 -21.61
CA LYS A 73 4.99 -1.61 -21.96
C LYS A 73 4.64 -0.13 -21.74
N ASN A 74 5.39 0.58 -20.91
CA ASN A 74 5.22 1.99 -20.46
C ASN A 74 4.30 2.21 -19.27
#